data_AF-A0A1H8YLA4-F1
#
_entry.id   AF-A0A1H8YLA4-F1
#
_cell.length_a   1.000
_cell.length_b   1.000
_cell.length_c   1.000
_cell.angle_alpha   90.00
_cell.angle_beta   90.00
_cell.angle_gamma   90.00
#
_symmetry.space_group_name_H-M   'P 1'
#
loop_
_entity.id
_entity.type
_entity.pdbx_description
1 polymer ?
#
loop_
_entity_poly.entity_id
_entity_poly.type
_entity_poly.pdbx_seq_one_letter_code
_entity_poly.pdbx_strand_id
1 'polypeptide(L)' 'MKAVIVCTSVSHGNTRRIADVMGQVLAAPVATPEQVDPAGLAACDLVGFGSGTFLGSFHASPAR' A
#
# COMPACT_ATOMS: atom_id res chain seq x y z
N MET A 1 8.23 14.42 6.91
CA MET A 1 8.54 13.38 5.92
C MET A 1 7.31 13.19 5.06
N LYS A 2 7.45 13.24 3.73
CA LYS A 2 6.38 12.88 2.81
C LYS A 2 6.42 11.38 2.59
N ALA A 3 5.37 10.70 3.02
CA ALA A 3 5.28 9.25 2.95
C ALA A 3 3.93 8.79 2.37
N VAL A 4 3.88 7.59 1.82
CA VAL A 4 2.66 6.93 1.36
C VAL A 4 2.79 5.41 1.55
N ILE A 5 1.69 4.74 1.84
CA ILE A 5 1.63 3.27 1.90
C ILE A 5 0.73 2.79 0.77
N VAL A 6 1.31 2.08 -0.20
CA VAL A 6 0.58 1.40 -1.27
C VAL A 6 0.18 0.01 -0.79
N CYS A 7 -1.12 -0.23 -0.62
CA CYS A 7 -1.64 -1.43 0.02
C CYS A 7 -2.79 -2.08 -0.74
N THR A 8 -2.65 -3.38 -1.04
CA THR A 8 -3.74 -4.24 -1.53
C THR A 8 -4.15 -5.25 -0.46
N SER A 9 -5.43 -5.31 -0.10
CA SER A 9 -5.93 -6.26 0.91
C SER A 9 -7.32 -6.78 0.53
N VAL A 10 -7.35 -7.85 -0.26
CA VAL A 10 -8.58 -8.36 -0.89
C VAL A 10 -9.34 -9.36 -0.02
N SER A 11 -8.64 -10.15 0.81
CA SER A 11 -9.25 -11.19 1.64
C SER A 11 -9.93 -10.61 2.90
N HIS A 12 -9.33 -10.80 4.07
CA HIS A 12 -9.93 -10.39 5.35
C HIS A 12 -9.59 -8.94 5.78
N GLY A 13 -8.96 -8.16 4.89
CA GLY A 13 -8.56 -6.77 5.18
C GLY A 13 -7.44 -6.62 6.22
N ASN A 14 -6.81 -7.71 6.68
CA ASN A 14 -5.81 -7.66 7.75
C ASN A 14 -4.59 -6.81 7.38
N THR A 15 -4.10 -6.93 6.14
CA THR A 15 -3.00 -6.09 5.64
C THR A 15 -3.39 -4.61 5.66
N ARG A 16 -4.63 -4.29 5.29
CA ARG A 16 -5.14 -2.92 5.33
C ARG A 16 -5.19 -2.37 6.75
N ARG A 17 -5.67 -3.16 7.73
CA ARG A 17 -5.69 -2.75 9.14
C ARG A 17 -4.30 -2.40 9.66
N ILE A 18 -3.29 -3.21 9.33
CA ILE A 18 -1.90 -2.93 9.71
C ILE A 18 -1.38 -1.66 9.01
N ALA A 19 -1.64 -1.53 7.70
CA ALA A 19 -1.26 -0.35 6.94
C ALA A 19 -1.89 0.94 7.48
N ASP A 20 -3.15 0.91 7.91
CA ASP A 20 -3.84 2.06 8.49
C ASP A 20 -3.18 2.51 9.81
N VAL A 21 -2.82 1.56 10.69
CA VAL A 21 -2.11 1.87 11.94
C VAL A 21 -0.71 2.44 11.66
N MET A 22 0.03 1.87 10.70
CA MET A 22 1.32 2.40 10.27
C MET A 22 1.18 3.81 9.68
N GLY A 23 0.16 4.04 8.87
CA GLY A 23 -0.15 5.32 8.24
C GLY A 23 -0.42 6.42 9.25
N GLN A 24 -1.13 6.10 10.35
CA GLN A 24 -1.36 7.05 11.44
C GLN A 24 -0.05 7.52 12.11
N VAL A 25 0.87 6.60 12.39
CA VAL A 25 2.16 6.92 13.01
C VAL A 25 3.05 7.74 12.07
N LEU A 26 3.03 7.41 10.78
CA LEU A 26 3.85 8.06 9.76
C LEU A 26 3.22 9.33 9.17
N ALA A 27 1.98 9.67 9.56
CA ALA A 27 1.15 10.66 8.88
C ALA A 27 1.09 10.43 7.35
N ALA A 28 1.00 9.15 6.94
CA ALA A 28 1.05 8.70 5.56
C ALA A 28 -0.34 8.20 5.10
N PRO A 29 -0.86 8.64 3.95
CA PRO A 29 -2.05 8.06 3.36
C PRO A 29 -1.81 6.60 2.96
N VAL A 30 -2.85 5.78 3.10
CA VAL A 30 -2.91 4.41 2.59
C VAL A 30 -3.76 4.39 1.33
N ALA A 31 -3.16 3.99 0.20
CA ALA A 31 -3.79 3.99 -1.12
C ALA A 31 -3.62 2.62 -1.79
N THR A 32 -4.54 2.24 -2.67
CA THR A 32 -4.34 1.06 -3.54
C THR A 32 -3.41 1.42 -4.71
N PRO A 33 -2.80 0.44 -5.40
CA PRO A 33 -1.97 0.71 -6.58
C PRO A 33 -2.67 1.57 -7.65
N GLU A 34 -3.98 1.40 -7.81
CA GLU A 34 -4.80 2.13 -8.79
C GLU A 34 -5.05 3.59 -8.40
N GLN A 35 -4.81 3.94 -7.14
CA GLN A 35 -5.00 5.29 -6.60
C GLN A 35 -3.71 6.12 -6.62
N VAL A 36 -2.59 5.54 -7.05
CA VAL A 36 -1.26 6.15 -6.97
C VAL A 36 -0.72 6.40 -8.36
N ASP A 37 -0.25 7.62 -8.61
CA ASP A 37 0.60 7.93 -9.76
C ASP A 37 2.05 7.51 -9.46
N PRO A 38 2.65 6.58 -10.22
CA PRO A 38 4.04 6.16 -10.03
C PRO A 38 5.04 7.33 -10.10
N ALA A 39 4.79 8.35 -10.92
CA ALA A 39 5.67 9.51 -10.99
C ALA A 39 5.63 10.33 -9.68
N GLY A 40 4.47 10.37 -9.02
CA GLY A 40 4.28 11.01 -7.72
C GLY A 40 5.02 10.34 -6.56
N LEU A 41 5.34 9.04 -6.68
CA LEU A 41 6.11 8.31 -5.67
C LEU A 41 7.56 8.80 -5.55
N ALA A 42 8.16 9.29 -6.63
CA ALA A 42 9.52 9.83 -6.62
C ALA A 42 9.67 11.07 -5.74
N ALA A 43 8.56 11.74 -5.42
CA ALA A 43 8.54 12.90 -4.52
C ALA A 43 8.30 12.52 -3.05
N CYS A 44 8.24 11.23 -2.71
CA CYS A 44 8.11 10.76 -1.33
C CYS A 44 9.48 10.43 -0.75
N ASP A 45 9.71 10.79 0.51
CA ASP A 45 10.89 10.40 1.28
C ASP A 45 10.84 8.91 1.66
N LEU A 46 9.62 8.35 1.77
CA LEU A 46 9.35 6.96 2.14
C LEU A 46 8.14 6.42 1.40
N VAL A 47 8.26 5.22 0.85
CA VAL A 47 7.15 4.47 0.24
C VAL A 47 7.05 3.11 0.90
N GLY A 48 5.90 2.81 1.50
CA GLY A 48 5.57 1.49 2.03
C GLY A 48 4.79 0.67 0.99
N PHE A 49 5.07 -0.62 0.91
CA PHE A 49 4.31 -1.56 0.08
C PHE A 49 3.74 -2.69 0.95
N GLY A 50 2.45 -2.94 0.80
CA GLY A 50 1.74 -3.99 1.53
C GLY A 50 0.82 -4.77 0.61
N SER A 51 0.83 -6.10 0.71
CA SER A 51 -0.14 -6.95 0.04
C SER A 51 -0.48 -8.16 0.91
N GLY A 52 -1.71 -8.66 0.79
CA GLY A 52 -2.04 -9.98 1.32
C GLY A 52 -1.25 -11.05 0.56
N THR A 53 -0.76 -12.07 1.28
CA THR A 53 -0.16 -13.24 0.66
C THR A 53 -1.24 -14.31 0.44
N PHE A 54 -1.35 -14.79 -0.80
CA PHE A 54 -2.25 -15.88 -1.17
C PHE A 54 -1.42 -17.00 -1.81
N LEU A 55 -1.48 -18.21 -1.24
CA LEU A 55 -0.73 -19.38 -1.72
C LEU A 55 0.79 -19.14 -1.90
N GLY A 56 1.40 -18.29 -1.04
CA GLY A 56 2.82 -17.96 -1.11
C GLY A 56 3.19 -16.84 -2.09
N SER A 57 2.21 -16.24 -2.77
CA SER A 57 2.42 -15.14 -3.72
C SER A 57 1.70 -13.87 -3.28
N PHE A 58 2.23 -12.71 -3.67
CA PHE A 58 1.47 -11.46 -3.56
C PHE A 58 0.25 -11.50 -4.48
N HIS A 59 -0.81 -10.81 -4.08
CA HIS A 59 -1.97 -10.66 -4.94
C HIS A 59 -1.55 -9.99 -6.26
N ALA A 60 -1.77 -10.69 -7.38
CA ALA A 60 -1.57 -10.11 -8.70
C ALA A 60 -2.68 -9.09 -8.96
N SER A 61 -2.32 -7.84 -9.21
CA SER A 61 -3.27 -6.91 -9.84
C SER A 61 -3.42 -7.37 -11.30
N PRO A 62 -4.66 -7.49 -11.84
CA PRO A 62 -4.83 -7.78 -13.26
C PRO A 62 -4.14 -6.67 -14.05
N ALA A 63 -3.15 -7.05 -14.84
CA ALA A 63 -2.41 -6.13 -15.71
C ALA A 63 -3.38 -5.38 -16.61
N ARG A 64 -3.17 -4.06 -16.72
CA ARG A 64 -3.81 -3.24 -17.73
C ARG A 64 -2.77 -2.79 -18.75
#